data_AF-A0A6G8CFS4-F1
#
_entry.id   AF-A0A6G8CFS4-F1
#
_cell.length_a   1.000
_cell.length_b   1.000
_cell.length_c   1.000
_cell.angle_alpha   90.00
_cell.angle_beta   90.00
_cell.angle_gamma   90.00
#
_symmetry.space_group_name_H-M   'P 1'
#
loop_
_entity.id
_entity.type
_entity.pdbx_description
1 polymer ?
#
loop_
_entity_poly.entity_id
_entity_poly.type
_entity_poly.pdbx_seq_one_letter_code
_entity_poly.pdbx_strand_id
1 'polypeptide(L)' 'MHLMSLCQHHIIANSTYSWWAAWLGSNPAKVVVAPHMWFPKINVTSEMIVPSTWVKL' A
#
# COMPACT_ATOMS: atom_id res chain seq x y z
N MET A 1 -13.80 2.13 1.22
CA MET A 1 -12.65 1.46 1.84
C MET A 1 -13.05 0.41 2.87
N HIS A 2 -14.26 0.46 3.45
CA HIS A 2 -14.69 -0.39 4.56
C HIS A 2 -14.39 -1.90 4.37
N LEU A 3 -14.85 -2.51 3.28
CA LEU A 3 -14.59 -3.95 3.05
C LEU A 3 -13.10 -4.26 2.86
N MET A 4 -12.38 -3.41 2.12
CA MET A 4 -10.95 -3.61 1.86
C MET A 4 -10.10 -3.46 3.13
N SER A 5 -10.48 -2.57 4.06
CA SER A 5 -9.78 -2.43 5.34
C SER A 5 -10.01 -3.61 6.29
N LEU A 6 -10.99 -4.47 6.01
CA LEU A 6 -11.25 -5.68 6.80
C LEU A 6 -10.46 -6.91 6.26
N CYS A 7 -9.72 -6.76 5.16
CA CYS A 7 -8.87 -7.83 4.65
C CYS A 7 -7.70 -8.13 5.60
N GLN A 8 -7.25 -9.40 5.63
CA GLN A 8 -6.11 -9.81 6.46
C GLN A 8 -4.77 -9.31 5.90
N HIS A 9 -4.65 -9.26 4.57
CA HIS A 9 -3.49 -8.77 3.81
C HIS A 9 -3.98 -7.93 2.63
N HIS A 10 -3.10 -7.11 2.05
CA HIS A 10 -3.46 -6.18 0.99
C HIS A 10 -2.46 -6.23 -0.17
N ILE A 11 -2.97 -6.33 -1.39
CA ILE A 11 -2.22 -6.02 -2.61
C ILE A 11 -2.85 -4.76 -3.18
N ILE A 12 -2.05 -3.70 -3.37
CA ILE A 12 -2.56 -2.40 -3.77
C ILE A 12 -1.98 -1.96 -5.11
N ALA A 13 -2.72 -1.10 -5.81
CA ALA A 13 -2.19 -0.35 -6.93
C ALA A 13 -1.58 0.98 -6.43
N ASN A 14 -0.98 1.75 -7.35
CA ASN A 14 -0.66 3.17 -7.17
C ASN A 14 -1.94 4.03 -7.16
N SER A 15 -2.84 3.71 -6.23
CA SER A 15 -4.17 4.30 -6.07
C SER A 15 -4.35 4.75 -4.63
N THR A 16 -4.82 5.98 -4.46
CA THR A 16 -5.10 6.58 -3.15
C THR A 16 -6.13 5.74 -2.38
N TYR A 17 -7.12 5.17 -3.07
CA TYR A 17 -8.18 4.39 -2.44
C TYR A 17 -7.66 3.05 -1.87
N SER A 18 -6.87 2.30 -2.63
CA SER A 18 -6.29 1.05 -2.14
C SER A 18 -5.21 1.28 -1.09
N TRP A 19 -4.45 2.37 -1.21
CA TRP A 19 -3.45 2.77 -0.21
C TRP A 19 -4.08 3.01 1.15
N TRP A 20 -5.14 3.83 1.21
CA TRP A 20 -5.82 4.11 2.47
C TRP A 20 -6.54 2.88 3.04
N ALA A 21 -7.08 2.01 2.19
CA ALA A 21 -7.63 0.75 2.66
C ALA A 21 -6.59 -0.13 3.36
N ALA A 22 -5.37 -0.23 2.81
CA ALA A 22 -4.27 -0.98 3.42
C ALA A 22 -3.73 -0.31 4.68
N TRP A 23 -3.66 1.03 4.70
CA TRP A 23 -3.27 1.80 5.87
C TRP A 23 -4.21 1.55 7.05
N LEU A 24 -5.51 1.66 6.81
CA LEU A 24 -6.57 1.51 7.81
C LEU A 24 -6.82 0.06 8.25
N GLY A 25 -6.26 -0.94 7.57
CA GLY A 25 -6.36 -2.33 8.00
C GLY A 25 -5.78 -2.55 9.40
N SER A 26 -6.57 -3.14 10.31
CA SER A 26 -6.21 -3.22 11.73
C SER A 26 -5.44 -4.47 12.13
N ASN A 27 -5.26 -5.43 11.21
CA ASN A 27 -4.51 -6.65 11.49
C ASN A 27 -3.02 -6.32 11.73
N PRO A 28 -2.45 -6.53 12.93
CA PRO A 28 -1.05 -6.25 13.22
C PRO A 28 -0.08 -7.16 12.45
N ALA A 29 -0.55 -8.34 12.02
CA ALA A 29 0.19 -9.27 11.18
C ALA A 29 -0.09 -9.06 9.68
N LYS A 30 -0.69 -7.93 9.28
CA LYS A 30 -0.98 -7.66 7.86
C LYS A 30 0.31 -7.59 7.06
N VAL A 31 0.21 -8.09 5.84
CA VAL A 31 1.25 -7.94 4.82
C VAL A 31 0.64 -7.05 3.76
N VAL A 32 1.36 -6.00 3.38
CA VAL A 32 0.93 -5.08 2.33
C VAL A 32 1.96 -5.13 1.22
N VAL A 33 1.50 -5.44 0.02
CA VAL A 33 2.30 -5.43 -1.21
C VAL A 33 1.89 -4.21 -2.03
N ALA A 34 2.85 -3.34 -2.30
CA ALA A 34 2.66 -2.11 -3.07
C ALA A 34 3.60 -2.08 -4.29
N PRO A 35 3.28 -1.30 -5.32
CA PRO A 35 4.16 -1.13 -6.47
C PRO A 35 5.47 -0.44 -6.07
N HIS A 36 6.59 -0.93 -6.61
CA HIS A 36 7.91 -0.32 -6.43
C HIS A 36 7.98 1.07 -7.08
N MET A 37 7.31 1.24 -8.22
CA MET A 37 7.20 2.50 -8.93
C MET A 37 5.80 3.10 -8.77
N TRP A 38 5.73 4.26 -8.11
CA TRP A 38 4.47 4.97 -7.90
C TRP A 38 4.18 6.00 -8.98
N PHE A 39 5.20 6.79 -9.34
CA PHE A 39 5.11 7.83 -10.35
C PHE A 39 6.12 7.55 -11.48
N PRO A 40 5.72 6.99 -12.63
CA PRO A 40 6.66 6.62 -13.67
C PRO A 40 7.35 7.81 -14.36
N LYS A 41 6.76 9.01 -14.27
CA LYS A 41 7.28 10.22 -14.93
C LYS A 41 8.05 11.16 -13.99
N ILE A 42 8.09 10.83 -12.71
CA ILE A 42 8.76 11.62 -11.69
C ILE A 42 9.69 10.65 -11.00
N ASN A 43 10.98 10.96 -10.88
CA ASN A 43 11.94 10.09 -10.19
C ASN A 43 11.73 10.13 -8.66
N VAL A 44 10.48 10.05 -8.22
CA VAL A 44 10.04 9.91 -6.84
C VAL A 44 9.96 8.43 -6.57
N THR A 45 10.87 7.99 -5.73
CA THR A 45 10.93 6.59 -5.31
C THR A 45 9.82 6.32 -4.28
N SER A 46 9.35 5.08 -4.22
CA SER A 46 8.19 4.70 -3.40
C SER A 46 8.44 4.83 -1.89
N GLU A 47 9.70 5.00 -1.45
CA GLU A 47 10.05 5.19 -0.03
C GLU A 47 9.36 6.40 0.62
N MET A 48 9.00 7.42 -0.15
CA MET A 48 8.29 8.60 0.39
C MET A 48 6.79 8.38 0.55
N ILE A 49 6.24 7.32 -0.04
CA ILE A 49 4.79 7.13 -0.18
C ILE A 49 4.28 5.91 0.58
N VAL A 50 5.10 4.86 0.66
CA VAL A 50 4.73 3.64 1.39
C VAL A 50 5.67 3.41 2.58
N PRO A 51 5.14 2.95 3.74
CA PRO A 51 5.97 2.56 4.87
C PRO A 51 7.03 1.52 4.49
N SER A 52 8.19 1.57 5.14
CA SER A 52 9.27 0.59 4.95
C SER A 52 8.88 -0.84 5.32
N THR A 53 7.83 -1.02 6.12
CA THR A 53 7.29 -2.33 6.50
C THR A 53 6.48 -2.98 5.38
N TRP A 54 6.14 -2.26 4.32
CA TRP A 54 5.40 -2.80 3.18
C TRP A 54 6.35 -3.42 2.16
N VAL A 55 5.95 -4.54 1.57
CA VAL A 55 6.68 -5.20 0.49
C VAL A 55 6.48 -4.39 -0.79
N LYS A 56 7.56 -4.11 -1.51
CA LYS A 56 7.56 -3.34 -2.76
C LYS A 56 7.95 -4.26 -3.92
N LEU A 57 7.09 -4.36 -4.94
CA LEU A 57 7.33 -5.17 -6.16
C LEU A 57 7.30 -4.31 -7.42
#